data_AF-A0A523DIL3-F1
#
_entry.id   AF-A0A523DIL3-F1
#
_cell.length_a   1.000
_cell.length_b   1.000
_cell.length_c   1.000
_cell.angle_alpha   90.00
_cell.angle_beta   90.00
_cell.angle_gamma   90.00
#
_symmetry.space_group_name_H-M   'P 1'
#
loop_
_entity.id
_entity.type
_entity.pdbx_description
1 polymer ?
#
loop_
_entity_poly.entity_id
_entity_poly.type
_entity_poly.pdbx_seq_one_letter_code
_entity_poly.pdbx_strand_id
1 'polypeptide(L)'
;MTTFVARHFTTDRRTGVRAYEFYAASFPDRARGLNRLGFLREAVVVTRTGIMETAQFGVISSEREDSMAKVEGVLDNDAELLPYSVIDTLITASVADSRVLQLLMSGQWDTAAELYDEVRPRWNSEEPTYTRHFSNDDPASGYETPLAFFSGLQVSMQAIANAVAAGEDPRDTQRYQPYIHNGRLLRFELRKIARDEKRAAEYARDGWLDNPEALRRLEYRLRDARGTEVDRFKLWVELRASSPGDPFPRPHLPVAYEYEPAGYLRLRAVRVPVAAPASSDRR
;
A
#
# COMPACT_ATOMS: atom_id res chain seq x y z
N MET A 1 3.76 14.14 12.94
CA MET A 1 2.55 13.41 12.52
C MET A 1 2.66 13.17 11.03
N THR A 2 2.69 11.90 10.61
CA THR A 2 2.69 11.52 9.18
C THR A 2 1.26 11.58 8.66
N THR A 3 1.06 11.95 7.41
CA THR A 3 -0.26 11.93 6.76
C THR A 3 -0.18 11.17 5.47
N PHE A 4 -1.31 10.62 5.03
CA PHE A 4 -1.38 10.00 3.72
C PHE A 4 -2.66 10.39 2.99
N VAL A 5 -2.58 10.20 1.68
CA VAL A 5 -3.68 10.32 0.74
C VAL A 5 -3.78 8.98 0.02
N ALA A 6 -4.95 8.35 0.13
CA ALA A 6 -5.30 7.17 -0.64
C ALA A 6 -6.48 7.50 -1.55
N ARG A 7 -6.34 7.20 -2.84
CA ARG A 7 -7.28 7.56 -3.90
C ARG A 7 -7.56 6.37 -4.81
N HIS A 8 -8.76 6.41 -5.38
CA HIS A 8 -9.19 5.57 -6.48
C HIS A 8 -9.64 6.52 -7.59
N PHE A 9 -8.98 6.49 -8.75
CA PHE A 9 -9.13 7.51 -9.78
C PHE A 9 -10.05 7.13 -10.93
N THR A 10 -10.00 5.87 -11.32
CA THR A 10 -10.66 5.41 -12.53
C THR A 10 -11.19 4.03 -12.24
N THR A 11 -12.49 3.82 -12.31
CA THR A 11 -13.07 2.50 -12.61
C THR A 11 -13.77 2.68 -13.93
N ASP A 12 -13.12 2.26 -15.01
CA ASP A 12 -13.80 2.14 -16.29
C ASP A 12 -14.39 0.73 -16.39
N ARG A 13 -15.70 0.64 -16.13
CA ARG A 13 -16.42 -0.65 -16.17
C ARG A 13 -16.48 -1.26 -17.58
N ARG A 14 -16.20 -0.48 -18.65
CA ARG A 14 -16.19 -1.00 -20.03
C ARG A 14 -14.90 -1.74 -20.34
N THR A 15 -13.77 -1.16 -19.95
CA THR A 15 -12.44 -1.75 -20.14
C THR A 15 -12.02 -2.65 -18.98
N GLY A 16 -12.73 -2.56 -17.85
CA GLY A 16 -12.44 -3.29 -16.63
C GLY A 16 -11.28 -2.72 -15.83
N VAL A 17 -10.77 -1.55 -16.20
CA VAL A 17 -9.59 -0.95 -15.58
C VAL A 17 -9.97 -0.22 -14.29
N ARG A 18 -9.25 -0.52 -13.21
CA ARG A 18 -9.27 0.22 -11.96
C ARG A 18 -7.88 0.77 -11.62
N ALA A 19 -7.81 1.96 -11.01
CA ALA A 19 -6.54 2.56 -10.59
C ALA A 19 -6.56 2.99 -9.11
N TYR A 20 -5.49 2.65 -8.40
CA TYR A 20 -5.22 3.03 -7.02
C TYR A 20 -3.99 3.96 -6.95
N GLU A 21 -4.01 4.87 -6.00
CA GLU A 21 -2.84 5.65 -5.65
C GLU A 21 -2.77 5.86 -4.15
N PHE A 22 -1.54 5.84 -3.66
CA PHE A 22 -1.20 6.13 -2.30
C PHE A 22 0.01 7.04 -2.28
N TYR A 23 -0.09 8.07 -1.47
CA TYR A 23 0.99 8.96 -1.15
C TYR A 23 1.05 9.14 0.36
N ALA A 24 2.21 8.92 0.95
CA ALA A 24 2.47 9.21 2.35
C ALA A 24 3.72 10.08 2.47
N ALA A 25 3.62 11.09 3.33
CA ALA A 25 4.68 12.04 3.62
C ALA A 25 4.81 12.22 5.13
N SER A 26 6.02 12.13 5.67
CA SER A 26 6.34 12.68 6.98
C SER A 26 6.98 14.06 6.82
N PHE A 27 6.32 15.09 7.34
CA PHE A 27 6.84 16.46 7.31
C PHE A 27 7.93 16.62 8.38
N PRO A 28 9.16 17.05 8.02
CA PRO A 28 10.31 17.10 8.92
C PRO A 28 10.06 17.87 10.22
N ASP A 29 9.42 19.05 10.12
CA ASP A 29 9.05 19.92 11.25
C ASP A 29 8.16 19.22 12.28
N ARG A 30 7.45 18.16 11.86
CA ARG A 30 6.48 17.41 12.66
C ARG A 30 6.92 15.98 12.94
N ALA A 31 8.07 15.56 12.42
CA ALA A 31 8.60 14.20 12.49
C ALA A 31 10.04 14.15 13.06
N ARG A 32 10.46 15.21 13.78
CA ARG A 32 11.81 15.34 14.36
C ARG A 32 12.91 15.19 13.31
N GLY A 33 12.74 15.79 12.13
CA GLY A 33 13.73 15.74 11.04
C GLY A 33 13.56 14.57 10.06
N LEU A 34 12.74 13.56 10.37
CA LEU A 34 12.50 12.43 9.47
C LEU A 34 11.65 12.84 8.26
N ASN A 35 12.27 12.95 7.09
CA ASN A 35 11.59 13.14 5.80
C ASN A 35 11.45 11.80 5.08
N ARG A 36 10.27 11.17 5.19
CA ARG A 36 9.96 9.90 4.55
C ARG A 36 8.75 10.08 3.66
N LEU A 37 9.02 9.89 2.38
CA LEU A 37 8.06 10.01 1.31
C LEU A 37 7.93 8.67 0.61
N GLY A 38 6.69 8.26 0.39
CA GLY A 38 6.33 7.05 -0.33
C GLY A 38 5.20 7.35 -1.29
N PHE A 39 5.42 7.09 -2.56
CA PHE A 39 4.42 7.17 -3.62
C PHE A 39 4.26 5.80 -4.24
N LEU A 40 3.03 5.33 -4.38
CA LEU A 40 2.71 4.09 -5.07
C LEU A 40 1.43 4.31 -5.87
N ARG A 41 1.49 4.01 -7.17
CA ARG A 41 0.36 3.99 -8.07
C ARG A 41 0.23 2.61 -8.68
N GLU A 42 -1.00 2.15 -8.78
CA GLU A 42 -1.29 0.83 -9.31
C GLU A 42 -2.48 0.91 -10.27
N ALA A 43 -2.34 0.28 -11.43
CA ALA A 43 -3.43 0.00 -12.35
C ALA A 43 -3.74 -1.50 -12.31
N VAL A 44 -5.00 -1.85 -12.37
CA VAL A 44 -5.48 -3.23 -12.31
C VAL A 44 -6.55 -3.42 -13.38
N VAL A 45 -6.46 -4.53 -14.11
CA VAL A 45 -7.48 -4.95 -15.07
C VAL A 45 -8.31 -6.05 -14.42
N VAL A 46 -9.59 -5.76 -14.19
CA VAL A 46 -10.54 -6.69 -13.57
C VAL A 46 -11.58 -7.12 -14.61
N THR A 47 -11.90 -8.42 -14.60
CA THR A 47 -12.94 -9.02 -15.41
C THR A 47 -13.99 -9.67 -14.51
N ARG A 48 -15.02 -10.27 -15.11
CA ARG A 48 -16.02 -11.04 -14.36
C ARG A 48 -15.44 -12.25 -13.64
N THR A 49 -14.31 -12.78 -14.11
CA THR A 49 -13.67 -13.98 -13.55
C THR A 49 -12.57 -13.65 -12.54
N GLY A 50 -12.23 -12.37 -12.37
CA GLY A 50 -11.21 -11.93 -11.42
C GLY A 50 -10.24 -10.91 -12.00
N ILE A 51 -9.12 -10.72 -11.29
CA ILE A 51 -8.04 -9.81 -11.70
C ILE A 51 -7.19 -10.52 -12.78
N MET A 52 -7.01 -9.86 -13.92
CA MET A 52 -6.21 -10.37 -15.04
C MET A 52 -4.77 -9.84 -15.02
N GLU A 53 -4.61 -8.59 -14.59
CA GLU A 53 -3.35 -7.88 -14.63
C GLU A 53 -3.28 -6.83 -13.53
N THR A 54 -2.11 -6.67 -12.93
CA THR A 54 -1.78 -5.54 -12.06
C THR A 54 -0.45 -4.94 -12.46
N ALA A 55 -0.40 -3.63 -12.64
CA ALA A 55 0.80 -2.85 -12.92
C ALA A 55 1.02 -1.83 -11.80
N GLN A 56 2.21 -1.81 -11.21
CA GLN A 56 2.59 -0.91 -10.12
C GLN A 56 3.78 -0.06 -10.54
N PHE A 57 3.68 1.24 -10.28
CA PHE A 57 4.81 2.15 -10.28
C PHE A 57 4.89 2.86 -8.93
N GLY A 58 6.06 2.91 -8.31
CA GLY A 58 6.21 3.58 -7.03
C GLY A 58 7.62 4.00 -6.70
N VAL A 59 7.75 4.87 -5.71
CA VAL A 59 9.00 5.40 -5.18
C VAL A 59 8.89 5.35 -3.66
N ILE A 60 9.81 4.67 -3.01
CA ILE A 60 9.84 4.53 -1.55
C ILE A 60 11.26 4.72 -1.03
N SER A 61 11.43 5.29 0.16
CA SER A 61 12.74 5.33 0.82
C SER A 61 13.28 3.90 1.03
N SER A 62 14.51 3.63 0.60
CA SER A 62 15.13 2.30 0.62
C SER A 62 15.62 1.87 2.00
N GLU A 63 16.00 2.80 2.86
CA GLU A 63 16.54 2.47 4.17
C GLU A 63 15.46 2.22 5.21
N ARG A 64 15.41 0.97 5.67
CA ARG A 64 14.67 0.58 6.88
C ARG A 64 15.52 0.97 8.08
N GLU A 65 15.11 1.99 8.82
CA GLU A 65 15.62 2.24 10.16
C GLU A 65 15.04 1.19 11.11
N ASP A 66 15.61 -0.01 11.08
CA ASP A 66 15.27 -1.17 11.91
C ASP A 66 16.14 -1.28 13.18
N SER A 67 17.07 -0.35 13.38
CA SER A 67 17.69 -0.07 14.69
C SER A 67 17.71 1.42 15.05
N MET A 68 17.76 1.74 16.35
CA MET A 68 17.98 3.11 16.87
C MET A 68 19.26 3.75 16.32
N ALA A 69 20.34 2.97 16.18
CA ALA A 69 21.61 3.45 15.62
C ALA A 69 21.47 3.92 14.17
N LYS A 70 20.59 3.30 13.36
CA LYS A 70 20.28 3.78 12.01
C LYS A 70 19.42 5.04 12.02
N VAL A 71 18.48 5.16 12.96
CA VAL A 71 17.71 6.41 13.14
C VAL A 71 18.63 7.56 13.50
N GLU A 72 19.53 7.38 14.47
CA GLU A 72 20.52 8.38 14.88
C GLU A 72 21.45 8.74 13.71
N GLY A 73 21.93 7.75 12.94
CA GLY A 73 22.73 8.01 11.75
C GLY A 73 22.01 8.78 10.63
N VAL A 74 20.68 8.68 10.51
CA VAL A 74 19.88 9.48 9.56
C VAL A 74 19.61 10.89 10.11
N LEU A 75 19.41 11.02 11.42
CA LEU A 75 19.15 12.31 12.08
C LEU A 75 20.41 13.17 12.24
N ASP A 76 21.57 12.55 12.44
CA ASP A 76 22.87 13.22 12.59
C ASP A 76 23.56 13.47 11.24
N ASN A 77 23.07 12.88 10.15
CA ASN A 77 23.61 13.13 8.81
C ASN A 77 22.97 14.39 8.22
N ASP A 78 23.80 15.41 7.98
CA ASP A 78 23.55 16.50 7.02
C ASP A 78 23.58 15.97 5.55
N ALA A 79 23.10 14.73 5.33
CA ALA A 79 23.15 14.11 4.02
C ALA A 79 22.16 14.80 3.08
N GLU A 80 22.70 15.51 2.10
CA GLU A 80 21.94 16.19 1.05
C GLU A 80 21.16 15.18 0.17
N LEU A 81 21.50 13.89 0.19
CA LEU A 81 20.86 12.83 -0.60
C LEU A 81 20.50 11.60 0.25
N LEU A 82 19.27 11.12 0.07
CA LEU A 82 18.71 9.93 0.72
C LEU A 82 18.46 8.81 -0.32
N PRO A 83 18.52 7.53 0.09
CA PRO A 83 18.32 6.41 -0.80
C PRO A 83 16.84 6.09 -1.03
N TYR A 84 16.47 5.92 -2.30
CA TYR A 84 15.12 5.57 -2.75
C TYR A 84 15.14 4.37 -3.69
N SER A 85 14.07 3.58 -3.65
CA SER A 85 13.78 2.50 -4.57
C SER A 85 12.61 2.94 -5.46
N VAL A 86 12.86 3.03 -6.75
CA VAL A 86 11.83 3.15 -7.78
C VAL A 86 11.45 1.74 -8.21
N ILE A 87 10.17 1.43 -8.19
CA ILE A 87 9.61 0.11 -8.41
C ILE A 87 8.69 0.22 -9.62
N ASP A 88 8.92 -0.62 -10.63
CA ASP A 88 8.01 -0.84 -11.75
C ASP A 88 7.74 -2.34 -11.83
N THR A 89 6.48 -2.74 -11.73
CA THR A 89 6.11 -4.15 -11.67
C THR A 89 4.87 -4.39 -12.52
N LEU A 90 4.95 -5.38 -13.40
CA LEU A 90 3.83 -5.89 -14.18
C LEU A 90 3.58 -7.34 -13.78
N ILE A 91 2.35 -7.65 -13.42
CA ILE A 91 1.94 -9.00 -13.05
C ILE A 91 0.71 -9.39 -13.86
N THR A 92 0.79 -10.53 -14.52
CA THR A 92 -0.29 -11.16 -15.27
C THR A 92 -0.58 -12.54 -14.68
N ALA A 93 -1.50 -13.29 -15.30
CA ALA A 93 -1.80 -14.65 -14.86
C ALA A 93 -0.57 -15.59 -14.82
N SER A 94 0.36 -15.47 -15.78
CA SER A 94 1.48 -16.42 -15.94
C SER A 94 2.82 -15.91 -15.41
N VAL A 95 2.99 -14.59 -15.28
CA VAL A 95 4.29 -13.99 -14.94
C VAL A 95 4.16 -12.77 -14.04
N ALA A 96 5.18 -12.55 -13.21
CA ALA A 96 5.44 -11.26 -12.60
C ALA A 96 6.85 -10.78 -12.92
N ASP A 97 6.94 -9.61 -13.54
CA ASP A 97 8.18 -8.91 -13.84
C ASP A 97 8.29 -7.68 -12.96
N SER A 98 9.39 -7.57 -12.22
CA SER A 98 9.65 -6.44 -11.32
C SER A 98 11.02 -5.85 -11.61
N ARG A 99 11.05 -4.58 -11.98
CA ARG A 99 12.25 -3.79 -12.21
C ARG A 99 12.41 -2.82 -11.05
N VAL A 100 13.63 -2.73 -10.52
CA VAL A 100 13.94 -1.84 -9.40
C VAL A 100 15.16 -0.99 -9.75
N LEU A 101 15.03 0.31 -9.56
CA LEU A 101 16.10 1.29 -9.69
C LEU A 101 16.35 1.93 -8.33
N GLN A 102 17.61 1.90 -7.89
CA GLN A 102 18.05 2.55 -6.67
C GLN A 102 18.61 3.93 -7.00
N LEU A 103 18.05 4.97 -6.38
CA LEU A 103 18.43 6.37 -6.58
C LEU A 103 18.88 7.01 -5.28
N LEU A 104 19.78 7.99 -5.40
CA LEU A 104 20.07 8.97 -4.35
C LEU A 104 19.41 10.30 -4.73
N MET A 105 18.56 10.82 -3.86
CA MET A 105 17.73 12.01 -4.13
C MET A 105 17.63 12.91 -2.91
N SER A 106 17.42 14.21 -3.11
CA SER A 106 17.49 15.20 -2.03
C SER A 106 16.34 15.18 -1.01
N GLY A 107 15.32 14.36 -1.25
CA GLY A 107 14.30 14.05 -0.24
C GLY A 107 13.23 15.12 -0.05
N GLN A 108 13.35 16.31 -0.66
CA GLN A 108 12.48 17.46 -0.42
C GLN A 108 11.42 17.59 -1.52
N TRP A 109 10.20 17.13 -1.24
CA TRP A 109 9.04 17.35 -2.12
C TRP A 109 7.80 17.70 -1.31
N ASP A 110 7.04 18.68 -1.79
CA ASP A 110 5.80 19.12 -1.15
C ASP A 110 4.60 18.29 -1.62
N THR A 111 4.70 17.67 -2.81
CA THR A 111 3.61 16.90 -3.41
C THR A 111 4.07 15.57 -4.04
N ALA A 112 3.11 14.65 -4.22
CA ALA A 112 3.32 13.42 -4.97
C ALA A 112 3.67 13.67 -6.44
N ALA A 113 3.16 14.75 -7.02
CA ALA A 113 3.37 15.11 -8.42
C ALA A 113 4.82 15.55 -8.65
N GLU A 114 5.37 16.39 -7.76
CA GLU A 114 6.78 16.80 -7.81
C GLU A 114 7.73 15.61 -7.73
N LEU A 115 7.48 14.69 -6.78
CA LEU A 115 8.26 13.45 -6.66
C LEU A 115 8.16 12.61 -7.95
N TYR A 116 6.96 12.47 -8.51
CA TYR A 116 6.76 11.72 -9.75
C TYR A 116 7.50 12.36 -10.94
N ASP A 117 7.39 13.68 -11.09
CA ASP A 117 7.98 14.45 -12.18
C ASP A 117 9.51 14.46 -12.10
N GLU A 118 10.10 14.43 -10.90
CA GLU A 118 11.55 14.27 -10.73
C GLU A 118 12.02 12.85 -11.06
N VAL A 119 11.28 11.82 -10.61
CA VAL A 119 11.73 10.43 -10.73
C VAL A 119 11.50 9.87 -12.13
N ARG A 120 10.41 10.25 -12.80
CA ARG A 120 10.01 9.66 -14.09
C ARG A 120 11.07 9.82 -15.18
N PRO A 121 11.74 10.97 -15.36
CA PRO A 121 12.83 11.12 -16.32
C PRO A 121 14.01 10.20 -16.01
N ARG A 122 14.44 10.13 -14.74
CA ARG A 122 15.55 9.26 -14.30
C ARG A 122 15.25 7.78 -14.56
N TRP A 123 14.04 7.35 -14.21
CA TRP A 123 13.55 6.01 -14.51
C TRP A 123 13.62 5.64 -16.00
N ASN A 124 13.29 6.58 -16.89
CA ASN A 124 13.29 6.32 -18.33
C ASN A 124 14.72 6.31 -18.93
N SER A 125 15.69 6.94 -18.28
CA SER A 125 17.06 7.07 -18.78
C SER A 125 18.06 6.10 -18.16
N GLU A 126 17.78 5.59 -16.96
CA GLU A 126 18.70 4.73 -16.20
C GLU A 126 18.35 3.25 -16.35
N GLU A 127 19.38 2.41 -16.42
CA GLU A 127 19.20 0.95 -16.38
C GLU A 127 18.77 0.52 -14.97
N PRO A 128 17.82 -0.43 -14.84
CA PRO A 128 17.42 -0.95 -13.54
C PRO A 128 18.61 -1.52 -12.77
N THR A 129 18.73 -1.19 -11.48
CA THR A 129 19.73 -1.78 -10.59
C THR A 129 19.57 -3.30 -10.53
N TYR A 130 18.34 -3.80 -10.54
CA TYR A 130 18.06 -5.22 -10.75
C TYR A 130 16.65 -5.45 -11.32
N THR A 131 16.51 -6.60 -11.99
CA THR A 131 15.23 -7.13 -12.46
C THR A 131 14.98 -8.50 -11.84
N ARG A 132 13.73 -8.77 -11.49
CA ARG A 132 13.27 -10.05 -10.95
C ARG A 132 12.09 -10.54 -11.78
N HIS A 133 12.18 -11.80 -12.19
CA HIS A 133 11.16 -12.49 -12.95
C HIS A 133 10.66 -13.67 -12.12
N PHE A 134 9.34 -13.79 -12.01
CA PHE A 134 8.68 -14.90 -11.32
C PHE A 134 7.70 -15.54 -12.29
N SER A 135 7.77 -16.88 -12.41
CA SER A 135 6.71 -17.64 -13.05
C SER A 135 5.57 -17.85 -12.05
N ASN A 136 4.35 -17.51 -12.46
CA ASN A 136 3.15 -17.77 -11.66
C ASN A 136 2.56 -19.15 -11.96
N ASP A 137 3.06 -19.84 -12.99
CA ASP A 137 2.62 -21.17 -13.41
C ASP A 137 3.29 -22.30 -12.59
N ASP A 138 4.23 -21.97 -11.70
CA ASP A 138 4.95 -22.96 -10.89
C ASP A 138 4.06 -23.56 -9.79
N PRO A 139 3.60 -24.83 -9.94
CA PRO A 139 2.75 -25.48 -8.94
C PRO A 139 3.49 -25.75 -7.64
N ALA A 140 4.84 -25.76 -7.65
CA ALA A 140 5.67 -25.98 -6.48
C ALA A 140 5.64 -24.79 -5.50
N SER A 141 5.20 -23.62 -5.97
CA SER A 141 5.04 -22.44 -5.12
C SER A 141 3.87 -22.60 -4.13
N GLY A 142 2.84 -23.38 -4.48
CA GLY A 142 1.67 -23.60 -3.63
C GLY A 142 0.87 -22.32 -3.30
N TYR A 143 1.12 -21.23 -4.01
CA TYR A 143 0.51 -19.92 -3.78
C TYR A 143 -0.51 -19.60 -4.87
N GLU A 144 -1.54 -18.83 -4.52
CA GLU A 144 -2.36 -18.13 -5.51
C GLU A 144 -1.49 -17.16 -6.32
N THR A 145 -1.93 -16.79 -7.53
CA THR A 145 -1.24 -15.81 -8.36
C THR A 145 -0.98 -14.52 -7.56
N PRO A 146 0.28 -14.07 -7.42
CA PRO A 146 0.58 -12.85 -6.69
C PRO A 146 -0.03 -11.64 -7.39
N LEU A 147 -0.37 -10.62 -6.61
CA LEU A 147 -0.83 -9.33 -7.11
C LEU A 147 0.17 -8.24 -6.77
N ALA A 148 0.03 -7.06 -7.36
CA ALA A 148 0.74 -5.89 -6.85
C ALA A 148 0.20 -5.51 -5.46
N PHE A 149 0.99 -4.75 -4.70
CA PHE A 149 0.75 -4.49 -3.28
C PHE A 149 -0.68 -4.05 -2.95
N PHE A 150 -1.25 -3.07 -3.65
CA PHE A 150 -2.58 -2.57 -3.32
C PHE A 150 -3.67 -3.53 -3.74
N SER A 151 -3.60 -4.13 -4.93
CA SER A 151 -4.60 -5.13 -5.33
C SER A 151 -4.58 -6.32 -4.39
N GLY A 152 -3.41 -6.82 -4.00
CA GLY A 152 -3.29 -7.85 -2.96
C GLY A 152 -3.94 -7.42 -1.66
N LEU A 153 -3.63 -6.21 -1.18
CA LEU A 153 -4.24 -5.70 0.04
C LEU A 153 -5.76 -5.53 -0.07
N GLN A 154 -6.28 -5.07 -1.22
CA GLN A 154 -7.72 -4.93 -1.48
C GLN A 154 -8.42 -6.29 -1.50
N VAL A 155 -7.86 -7.29 -2.18
CA VAL A 155 -8.40 -8.66 -2.20
C VAL A 155 -8.43 -9.22 -0.79
N SER A 156 -7.34 -9.08 -0.03
CA SER A 156 -7.28 -9.50 1.37
C SER A 156 -8.37 -8.82 2.22
N MET A 157 -8.49 -7.50 2.16
CA MET A 157 -9.50 -6.77 2.93
C MET A 157 -10.93 -7.12 2.51
N GLN A 158 -11.18 -7.35 1.21
CA GLN A 158 -12.49 -7.75 0.71
C GLN A 158 -12.88 -9.15 1.20
N ALA A 159 -11.93 -10.09 1.18
CA ALA A 159 -12.14 -11.44 1.67
C ALA A 159 -12.43 -11.44 3.19
N ILE A 160 -11.71 -10.60 3.96
CA ILE A 160 -11.98 -10.38 5.39
C ILE A 160 -13.38 -9.79 5.60
N ALA A 161 -13.78 -8.79 4.80
CA ALA A 161 -15.10 -8.19 4.92
C ALA A 161 -16.22 -9.20 4.67
N ASN A 162 -16.03 -10.09 3.69
CA ASN A 162 -17.00 -11.15 3.37
C ASN A 162 -17.09 -12.19 4.50
N ALA A 163 -15.94 -12.66 5.04
CA ALA A 163 -15.92 -13.60 6.17
C ALA A 163 -16.59 -13.02 7.42
N VAL A 164 -16.31 -11.75 7.75
CA VAL A 164 -16.97 -11.05 8.87
C VAL A 164 -18.49 -10.98 8.67
N ALA A 165 -18.96 -10.72 7.45
CA ALA A 165 -20.38 -10.67 7.14
C ALA A 165 -21.06 -12.06 7.20
N ALA A 166 -20.31 -13.12 6.90
CA ALA A 166 -20.76 -14.50 7.03
C ALA A 166 -20.75 -15.02 8.49
N GLY A 167 -20.21 -14.24 9.44
CA GLY A 167 -20.05 -14.67 10.83
C GLY A 167 -18.88 -15.63 11.05
N GLU A 168 -17.95 -15.70 10.10
CA GLU A 168 -16.76 -16.55 10.14
C GLU A 168 -15.57 -15.81 10.75
N ASP A 169 -14.56 -16.56 11.21
CA ASP A 169 -13.26 -15.97 11.57
C ASP A 169 -12.39 -15.81 10.33
N PRO A 170 -12.07 -14.57 9.89
CA PRO A 170 -11.26 -14.34 8.70
C PRO A 170 -9.85 -14.94 8.78
N ARG A 171 -9.36 -15.25 9.99
CA ARG A 171 -8.04 -15.85 10.20
C ARG A 171 -7.99 -17.32 9.77
N ASP A 172 -9.15 -17.99 9.75
CA ASP A 172 -9.26 -19.40 9.37
C ASP A 172 -9.56 -19.54 7.88
N THR A 173 -10.32 -18.60 7.31
CA THR A 173 -10.74 -18.66 5.91
C THR A 173 -9.85 -17.90 4.95
N GLN A 174 -9.14 -16.86 5.42
CA GLN A 174 -8.44 -15.89 4.56
C GLN A 174 -7.10 -15.47 5.17
N ARG A 175 -6.26 -16.49 5.43
CA ARG A 175 -5.03 -16.31 6.20
C ARG A 175 -3.91 -15.63 5.42
N TYR A 176 -3.82 -15.85 4.11
CA TYR A 176 -2.68 -15.42 3.30
C TYR A 176 -3.09 -14.84 1.96
N GLN A 177 -2.53 -13.68 1.61
CA GLN A 177 -2.61 -13.13 0.26
C GLN A 177 -1.20 -12.83 -0.26
N PRO A 178 -0.72 -13.53 -1.31
CA PRO A 178 0.57 -13.23 -1.91
C PRO A 178 0.53 -11.92 -2.70
N TYR A 179 1.67 -11.22 -2.70
CA TYR A 179 1.89 -10.04 -3.50
C TYR A 179 3.37 -9.87 -3.86
N ILE A 180 3.65 -9.12 -4.92
CA ILE A 180 5.01 -8.72 -5.28
C ILE A 180 5.18 -7.24 -5.05
N HIS A 181 6.27 -6.89 -4.37
CA HIS A 181 6.66 -5.52 -4.14
C HIS A 181 8.18 -5.42 -4.03
N ASN A 182 8.76 -4.41 -4.68
CA ASN A 182 10.21 -4.18 -4.70
C ASN A 182 11.02 -5.43 -5.10
N GLY A 183 10.59 -6.15 -6.13
CA GLY A 183 11.25 -7.38 -6.60
C GLY A 183 11.18 -8.58 -5.66
N ARG A 184 10.26 -8.58 -4.68
CA ARG A 184 10.14 -9.66 -3.70
C ARG A 184 8.72 -10.22 -3.66
N LEU A 185 8.61 -11.55 -3.66
CA LEU A 185 7.39 -12.25 -3.31
C LEU A 185 7.20 -12.22 -1.79
N LEU A 186 6.10 -11.64 -1.36
CA LEU A 186 5.70 -11.47 0.03
C LEU A 186 4.25 -11.94 0.20
N ARG A 187 3.79 -12.08 1.45
CA ARG A 187 2.38 -12.36 1.76
C ARG A 187 1.88 -11.51 2.91
N PHE A 188 0.65 -11.05 2.79
CA PHE A 188 -0.12 -10.52 3.91
C PHE A 188 -0.63 -11.70 4.74
N GLU A 189 -0.31 -11.73 6.03
CA GLU A 189 -0.91 -12.64 7.01
C GLU A 189 -1.75 -11.84 7.99
N LEU A 190 -3.07 -12.08 8.02
CA LEU A 190 -3.94 -11.45 9.01
C LEU A 190 -3.68 -12.06 10.39
N ARG A 191 -3.13 -11.27 11.30
CA ARG A 191 -2.84 -11.70 12.67
C ARG A 191 -4.03 -11.49 13.60
N LYS A 192 -4.68 -10.34 13.48
CA LYS A 192 -5.77 -9.92 14.37
C LYS A 192 -6.74 -9.02 13.64
N ILE A 193 -8.01 -9.20 13.95
CA ILE A 193 -9.10 -8.29 13.60
C ILE A 193 -9.85 -7.95 14.89
N ALA A 194 -10.20 -6.69 15.08
CA ALA A 194 -10.97 -6.25 16.23
C ALA A 194 -11.79 -5.00 15.92
N ARG A 195 -12.86 -4.78 16.68
CA ARG A 195 -13.48 -3.46 16.82
C ARG A 195 -12.56 -2.56 17.65
N ASP A 196 -12.60 -1.26 17.35
CA ASP A 196 -11.88 -0.23 18.09
C ASP A 196 -12.83 0.94 18.33
N GLU A 197 -13.66 0.81 19.37
CA GLU A 197 -14.75 1.75 19.66
C GLU A 197 -14.24 3.17 19.91
N LYS A 198 -13.07 3.27 20.55
CA LYS A 198 -12.42 4.56 20.80
C LYS A 198 -12.04 5.26 19.49
N ARG A 199 -11.38 4.55 18.57
CA ARG A 199 -11.02 5.12 17.26
C ARG A 199 -12.24 5.32 16.36
N ALA A 200 -13.25 4.45 16.45
CA ALA A 200 -14.51 4.62 15.74
C ALA A 200 -15.18 5.94 16.14
N ALA A 201 -15.29 6.22 17.45
CA ALA A 201 -15.87 7.47 17.93
C ALA A 201 -15.03 8.70 17.55
N GLU A 202 -13.69 8.60 17.61
CA GLU A 202 -12.77 9.66 17.18
C GLU A 202 -12.95 9.99 15.70
N TYR A 203 -12.79 9.00 14.82
CA TYR A 203 -12.85 9.21 13.38
C TYR A 203 -14.26 9.56 12.87
N ALA A 204 -15.31 9.07 13.54
CA ALA A 204 -16.68 9.48 13.24
C ALA A 204 -16.90 10.96 13.55
N ARG A 205 -16.41 11.44 14.71
CA ARG A 205 -16.49 12.86 15.08
C ARG A 205 -15.77 13.76 14.08
N ASP A 206 -14.64 13.29 13.57
CA ASP A 206 -13.82 14.01 12.59
C ASP A 206 -14.35 13.87 11.14
N GLY A 207 -15.48 13.17 10.94
CA GLY A 207 -16.14 13.01 9.65
C GLY A 207 -15.42 12.08 8.68
N TRP A 208 -14.56 11.19 9.17
CA TRP A 208 -13.77 10.27 8.33
C TRP A 208 -14.42 8.91 8.06
N LEU A 209 -15.54 8.63 8.72
CA LEU A 209 -16.26 7.36 8.60
C LEU A 209 -17.66 7.55 8.03
N ASP A 210 -18.04 6.73 7.06
CA ASP A 210 -19.43 6.62 6.61
C ASP A 210 -20.24 5.78 7.61
N ASN A 211 -19.67 4.67 8.09
CA ASN A 211 -20.28 3.77 9.08
C ASN A 211 -19.28 3.41 10.21
N PRO A 212 -19.39 4.02 11.39
CA PRO A 212 -18.51 3.73 12.52
C PRO A 212 -18.54 2.28 13.01
N GLU A 213 -19.68 1.59 12.91
CA GLU A 213 -19.82 0.19 13.34
C GLU A 213 -19.10 -0.79 12.41
N ALA A 214 -18.83 -0.37 11.17
CA ALA A 214 -18.08 -1.13 10.19
C ALA A 214 -16.56 -0.99 10.36
N LEU A 215 -16.09 -0.06 11.21
CA LEU A 215 -14.67 0.13 11.43
C LEU A 215 -14.05 -1.12 12.08
N ARG A 216 -12.99 -1.62 11.47
CA ARG A 216 -12.15 -2.67 12.04
C ARG A 216 -10.70 -2.23 12.06
N ARG A 217 -10.01 -2.65 13.13
CA ARG A 217 -8.56 -2.62 13.22
C ARG A 217 -8.01 -3.95 12.76
N LEU A 218 -7.29 -3.94 11.64
CA LEU A 218 -6.62 -5.09 11.06
C LEU A 218 -5.14 -5.03 11.44
N GLU A 219 -4.58 -6.11 11.95
CA GLU A 219 -3.14 -6.26 12.18
C GLU A 219 -2.59 -7.27 11.18
N TYR A 220 -1.73 -6.82 10.28
CA TYR A 220 -1.07 -7.65 9.29
C TYR A 220 0.38 -7.92 9.67
N ARG A 221 0.82 -9.13 9.36
CA ARG A 221 2.24 -9.50 9.27
C ARG A 221 2.61 -9.66 7.81
N LEU A 222 3.77 -9.16 7.44
CA LEU A 222 4.37 -9.42 6.16
C LEU A 222 5.33 -10.58 6.31
N ARG A 223 5.17 -11.58 5.45
CA ARG A 223 6.03 -12.75 5.44
C ARG A 223 6.71 -12.88 4.09
N ASP A 224 7.96 -13.30 4.07
CA ASP A 224 8.64 -13.64 2.81
C ASP A 224 8.22 -15.02 2.30
N ALA A 225 8.75 -15.41 1.13
CA ALA A 225 8.52 -16.71 0.52
C ALA A 225 8.94 -17.91 1.41
N ARG A 226 9.83 -17.71 2.39
CA ARG A 226 10.26 -18.74 3.37
C ARG A 226 9.37 -18.75 4.62
N GLY A 227 8.40 -17.84 4.72
CA GLY A 227 7.54 -17.69 5.90
C GLY A 227 8.16 -16.91 7.06
N THR A 228 9.29 -16.25 6.84
CA THR A 228 9.92 -15.36 7.83
C THR A 228 9.11 -14.08 7.93
N GLU A 229 8.83 -13.61 9.15
CA GLU A 229 8.21 -12.29 9.36
C GLU A 229 9.23 -11.21 8.98
N VAL A 230 8.90 -10.41 7.98
CA VAL A 230 9.76 -9.32 7.50
C VAL A 230 9.21 -7.95 7.86
N ASP A 231 7.95 -7.87 8.29
CA ASP A 231 7.32 -6.65 8.77
C ASP A 231 5.96 -6.87 9.44
N ARG A 232 5.39 -5.80 9.99
CA ARG A 232 4.01 -5.72 10.47
C ARG A 232 3.47 -4.31 10.41
N PHE A 233 2.16 -4.20 10.19
CA PHE A 233 1.45 -2.93 10.21
C PHE A 233 0.00 -3.12 10.66
N LYS A 234 -0.64 -2.01 11.03
CA LYS A 234 -2.04 -1.98 11.42
C LYS A 234 -2.81 -1.03 10.50
N LEU A 235 -4.03 -1.40 10.15
CA LEU A 235 -4.95 -0.56 9.39
C LEU A 235 -6.24 -0.37 10.17
N TRP A 236 -6.82 0.83 10.05
CA TRP A 236 -8.21 1.08 10.43
C TRP A 236 -9.00 1.30 9.15
N VAL A 237 -10.00 0.46 8.92
CA VAL A 237 -10.74 0.44 7.66
C VAL A 237 -12.21 0.10 7.90
N GLU A 238 -13.10 0.78 7.16
CA GLU A 238 -14.50 0.40 7.10
C GLU A 238 -14.65 -0.83 6.20
N LEU A 239 -14.90 -1.99 6.81
CA LEU A 239 -15.15 -3.21 6.07
C LEU A 239 -16.56 -3.24 5.52
N ARG A 240 -16.67 -3.69 4.27
CA ARG A 240 -17.90 -3.69 3.48
C ARG A 240 -17.92 -4.96 2.65
N ALA A 241 -18.82 -5.87 2.97
CA ALA A 241 -18.97 -7.07 2.17
C ALA A 241 -19.44 -6.71 0.76
N SER A 242 -18.90 -7.41 -0.22
CA SER A 242 -19.31 -7.29 -1.62
C SER A 242 -20.54 -8.14 -1.88
N SER A 243 -21.39 -7.71 -2.81
CA SER A 243 -22.42 -8.60 -3.35
C SER A 243 -21.76 -9.77 -4.09
N PRO A 244 -22.31 -11.00 -4.02
CA PRO A 244 -21.81 -12.12 -4.79
C PRO A 244 -21.76 -11.79 -6.29
N GLY A 245 -20.63 -12.05 -6.93
CA GLY A 245 -20.44 -11.82 -8.37
C GLY A 245 -20.27 -10.35 -8.77
N ASP A 246 -20.02 -9.43 -7.84
CA ASP A 246 -19.56 -8.08 -8.17
C ASP A 246 -18.06 -8.10 -8.51
N PRO A 247 -17.66 -7.92 -9.79
CA PRO A 247 -16.25 -7.87 -10.14
C PRO A 247 -15.60 -6.53 -9.73
N PHE A 248 -16.38 -5.52 -9.32
CA PHE A 248 -15.88 -4.20 -8.95
C PHE A 248 -16.39 -3.76 -7.58
N PRO A 249 -16.12 -4.53 -6.49
CA PRO A 249 -16.54 -4.11 -5.17
C PRO A 249 -15.92 -2.77 -4.81
N ARG A 250 -16.65 -1.97 -4.02
CA ARG A 250 -16.16 -0.65 -3.58
C ARG A 250 -14.86 -0.85 -2.81
N PRO A 251 -13.76 -0.19 -3.19
CA PRO A 251 -12.47 -0.42 -2.55
C PRO A 251 -12.49 -0.02 -1.08
N HIS A 252 -11.74 -0.77 -0.28
CA HIS A 252 -11.48 -0.48 1.11
C HIS A 252 -10.36 0.55 1.20
N LEU A 253 -10.69 1.79 1.56
CA LEU A 253 -9.70 2.83 1.77
C LEU A 253 -9.42 2.96 3.27
N PRO A 254 -8.22 2.61 3.75
CA PRO A 254 -7.88 2.79 5.15
C PRO A 254 -8.01 4.27 5.56
N VAL A 255 -8.52 4.49 6.76
CA VAL A 255 -8.62 5.82 7.39
C VAL A 255 -7.37 6.12 8.19
N ALA A 256 -6.71 5.09 8.71
CA ALA A 256 -5.41 5.21 9.35
C ALA A 256 -4.55 4.01 9.03
N TYR A 257 -3.24 4.24 8.97
CA TYR A 257 -2.24 3.18 8.99
C TYR A 257 -1.27 3.42 10.14
N GLU A 258 -0.75 2.33 10.68
CA GLU A 258 0.30 2.36 11.68
C GLU A 258 1.38 1.35 11.31
N TYR A 259 2.61 1.82 11.32
CA TYR A 259 3.80 1.08 10.97
C TYR A 259 4.77 1.05 12.16
N GLU A 260 5.26 -0.14 12.50
CA GLU A 260 6.11 -0.39 13.66
C GLU A 260 7.28 -1.32 13.29
N PRO A 261 8.30 -0.78 12.56
CA PRO A 261 9.39 -1.56 11.98
C PRO A 261 10.28 -2.22 13.06
N ALA A 262 10.36 -1.60 14.23
CA ALA A 262 10.99 -2.12 15.43
C ALA A 262 10.43 -1.32 16.62
N GLY A 263 10.33 -1.92 17.81
CA GLY A 263 9.51 -1.42 18.94
C GLY A 263 9.83 -0.02 19.50
N TYR A 264 10.79 0.70 18.91
CA TYR A 264 11.16 2.07 19.28
C TYR A 264 10.59 3.13 18.31
N LEU A 265 10.14 2.77 17.10
CA LEU A 265 9.54 3.71 16.14
C LEU A 265 8.11 3.30 15.80
N ARG A 266 7.15 4.19 16.07
CA ARG A 266 5.74 4.03 15.71
C ARG A 266 5.32 5.17 14.80
N LEU A 267 5.20 4.88 13.51
CA LEU A 267 4.67 5.82 12.54
C LEU A 267 3.18 5.60 12.41
N ARG A 268 2.38 6.56 12.86
CA ARG A 268 0.94 6.59 12.60
C ARG A 268 0.67 7.69 11.60
N ALA A 269 -0.06 7.32 10.56
CA ALA A 269 -0.63 8.28 9.66
C ALA A 269 -2.14 8.12 9.55
N VAL A 270 -2.76 9.24 9.27
CA VAL A 270 -4.20 9.36 9.14
C VAL A 270 -4.48 9.93 7.76
N ARG A 271 -5.55 9.43 7.15
CA ARG A 271 -5.99 9.86 5.83
C ARG A 271 -6.45 11.30 5.91
N VAL A 272 -5.90 12.15 5.06
CA VAL A 272 -6.39 13.53 4.91
C VAL A 272 -7.44 13.57 3.80
N PRO A 273 -8.59 14.22 4.00
CA PRO A 273 -9.56 14.45 2.94
C PRO A 273 -8.87 15.20 1.79
N VAL A 274 -9.08 14.72 0.58
CA VAL A 274 -8.63 15.43 -0.62
C VAL A 274 -9.67 16.51 -0.89
N ALA A 275 -9.28 17.78 -0.89
CA ALA A 275 -10.15 18.85 -1.38
C ALA A 275 -10.56 18.49 -2.82
N ALA A 276 -11.87 18.52 -3.12
CA ALA A 276 -12.33 18.33 -4.48
C ALA A 276 -11.58 19.32 -5.40
N PRO A 277 -11.14 18.90 -6.60
CA PRO A 277 -10.56 19.85 -7.54
C PRO A 277 -11.57 21.00 -7.69
N ALA A 278 -11.11 22.23 -7.46
CA ALA A 278 -11.93 23.41 -7.68
C ALA A 278 -12.57 23.25 -9.06
N SER A 279 -13.90 23.30 -9.10
CA SER A 279 -14.63 23.30 -10.37
C SER A 279 -13.98 24.39 -11.22
N SER A 280 -13.36 24.00 -12.33
CA SER A 280 -12.95 24.96 -13.33
C SER A 280 -14.23 25.64 -13.78
N ASP A 281 -14.43 26.86 -13.29
CA ASP A 281 -15.44 27.75 -13.81
C ASP A 281 -15.19 27.85 -15.31
N ARG A 282 -16.10 27.24 -16.08
CA ARG A 282 -16.21 27.50 -17.50
C ARG A 282 -16.48 29.00 -17.65
N ARG A 283 -15.51 29.72 -18.19
CA ARG A 283 -15.75 30.93 -18.96
C ARG A 283 -15.23 30.70 -20.36
#